data_AF-A0A523D9P6-F1
#
_entry.id   AF-A0A523D9P6-F1
#
_cell.length_a   1.000
_cell.length_b   1.000
_cell.length_c   1.000
_cell.angle_alpha   90.00
_cell.angle_beta   90.00
_cell.angle_gamma   90.00
#
_symmetry.space_group_name_H-M   'P 1'
#
loop_
_entity.id
_entity.type
_entity.pdbx_description
1 polymer ?
#
loop_
_entity_poly.entity_id
_entity_poly.type
_entity_poly.pdbx_seq_one_letter_code
_entity_poly.pdbx_strand_id
1 'polypeptide(L)' 'MRAFNAGLGVECEFCHEPPDFAKDTEQKERARHMIEIVRDLNSTAFTWPNAPRATCFMCHRGHEEPEFEPPPEESDH' A
#
# COMPACT_ATOMS: atom_id res chain seq x y z
N MET A 1 10.66 5.09 -4.07
CA MET A 1 9.32 5.65 -3.82
C MET A 1 8.36 5.56 -5.00
N ARG A 2 8.77 5.65 -6.28
CA ARG A 2 7.83 5.61 -7.44
C ARG A 2 6.80 4.46 -7.44
N ALA A 3 7.19 3.25 -7.04
CA ALA A 3 6.26 2.12 -6.93
C ALA A 3 5.23 2.28 -5.81
N PHE A 4 5.61 2.95 -4.71
CA PHE A 4 4.68 3.30 -3.63
C PHE A 4 3.71 4.39 -4.10
N ASN A 5 4.20 5.45 -4.74
CA ASN A 5 3.34 6.51 -5.28
C ASN A 5 2.28 5.95 -6.24
N ALA A 6 2.68 5.10 -7.19
CA ALA A 6 1.73 4.48 -8.12
C ALA A 6 0.79 3.46 -7.43
N GLY A 7 1.27 2.76 -6.41
CA GLY A 7 0.48 1.75 -5.69
C GLY A 7 -0.57 2.35 -4.75
N LEU A 8 -0.26 3.52 -4.17
CA LEU A 8 -1.04 4.20 -3.13
C LEU A 8 -1.74 5.47 -3.63
N GLY A 9 -1.42 5.97 -4.82
CA GLY A 9 -1.94 7.24 -5.33
C GLY A 9 -1.43 8.48 -4.60
N VAL A 10 -0.32 8.37 -3.86
CA VAL A 10 0.24 9.46 -3.04
C VAL A 10 1.55 10.02 -3.61
N GLU A 11 1.95 11.19 -3.13
CA GLU A 11 3.21 11.84 -3.48
C GLU A 11 4.28 11.69 -2.37
N CYS A 12 5.50 12.12 -2.65
CA CYS A 12 6.65 11.94 -1.75
C CYS A 12 6.42 12.60 -0.38
N GLU A 13 5.79 13.77 -0.37
CA GLU A 13 5.54 14.60 0.82
C GLU A 13 4.44 14.03 1.72
N PHE A 14 3.69 13.03 1.24
CA PHE A 14 2.74 12.29 2.07
C PHE A 14 3.46 11.52 3.18
N CYS A 15 4.64 10.96 2.88
CA CYS A 15 5.44 10.18 3.83
C CYS A 15 6.65 10.93 4.38
N HIS A 16 7.22 11.87 3.62
CA HIS A 16 8.47 12.55 3.96
C HIS A 16 8.23 14.03 4.29
N GLU A 17 9.04 14.58 5.19
CA GLU A 17 8.96 16.00 5.60
C GLU A 17 10.17 16.78 5.06
N PRO A 18 10.04 17.55 3.96
CA PRO A 18 11.14 18.37 3.46
C PRO A 18 11.51 19.50 4.45
N PRO A 19 12.81 19.84 4.58
CA PRO A 19 13.94 19.28 3.84
C PRO A 19 14.51 17.98 4.44
N ASP A 20 14.02 17.53 5.60
CA ASP A 20 14.52 16.34 6.29
C ASP A 20 13.73 15.07 5.92
N PHE A 21 14.09 14.49 4.78
CA PHE A 21 13.50 13.23 4.30
C PHE A 21 13.80 12.02 5.20
N ALA A 22 14.77 12.13 6.11
CA ALA A 22 15.14 11.06 7.03
C ALA A 22 14.27 11.03 8.29
N LYS A 23 13.60 12.14 8.63
CA LYS A 23 12.66 12.23 9.75
C LYS A 23 11.63 11.10 9.69
N ASP A 24 11.30 10.56 10.85
CA ASP A 24 10.23 9.56 10.98
C ASP A 24 8.90 10.28 11.22
N THR A 25 7.95 10.01 10.34
CA THR A 25 6.58 10.51 10.35
C THR A 25 5.64 9.34 10.62
N GLU A 26 4.42 9.61 11.07
CA GLU A 26 3.44 8.55 11.31
C GLU A 26 3.13 7.74 10.03
N GLN A 27 3.06 8.41 8.88
CA GLN A 27 2.84 7.79 7.58
C GLN A 27 3.99 6.87 7.20
N LYS A 28 5.24 7.27 7.48
CA LYS A 28 6.42 6.46 7.21
C LYS A 28 6.49 5.24 8.12
N GLU A 29 6.18 5.38 9.40
CA GLU A 29 6.11 4.25 10.33
C GLU A 29 5.02 3.25 9.92
N ARG A 30 3.83 3.74 9.53
CA ARG A 30 2.77 2.88 8.97
C ARG A 30 3.24 2.17 7.69
N ALA A 31 3.92 2.89 6.79
CA ALA A 31 4.44 2.31 5.55
C ALA A 31 5.51 1.22 5.83
N ARG A 32 6.36 1.39 6.85
CA ARG A 32 7.33 0.37 7.27
C ARG A 32 6.62 -0.93 7.68
N HIS A 33 5.55 -0.83 8.47
CA HIS A 33 4.78 -2.00 8.86
C HIS A 33 4.10 -2.69 7.65
N MET A 34 3.54 -1.91 6.72
CA MET A 34 2.97 -2.49 5.50
C MET A 34 4.02 -3.16 4.61
N ILE A 35 5.26 -2.66 4.56
CA ILE A 35 6.37 -3.30 3.86
C ILE A 35 6.67 -4.67 4.50
N GLU A 36 6.61 -4.80 5.82
CA GLU A 36 6.77 -6.08 6.51
C GLU A 36 5.67 -7.06 6.13
N ILE A 37 4.40 -6.62 6.11
CA ILE A 37 3.26 -7.46 5.69
C ILE A 37 3.43 -7.94 4.25
N VAL A 38 3.79 -7.07 3.31
CA VAL A 38 4.01 -7.45 1.90
C VAL A 38 5.17 -8.45 1.78
N ARG A 39 6.24 -8.29 2.57
CA ARG A 39 7.35 -9.24 2.61
C ARG A 39 6.90 -10.58 3.17
N ASP A 40 6.16 -10.58 4.27
CA ASP A 40 5.62 -11.79 4.88
C ASP A 40 4.74 -12.55 3.89
N LEU A 41 3.73 -11.89 3.31
CA LEU A 41 2.85 -12.48 2.29
C LEU A 41 3.64 -13.16 1.15
N ASN A 42 4.68 -12.50 0.63
CA ASN A 42 5.51 -13.04 -0.44
C ASN A 42 6.43 -14.19 0.01
N SER A 43 6.69 -14.33 1.31
CA SER A 43 7.63 -15.33 1.85
C SER A 43 6.94 -16.52 2.51
N THR A 44 5.72 -16.36 3.01
CA THR A 44 4.99 -17.37 3.79
C THR A 44 3.68 -17.77 3.14
N ALA A 45 2.89 -16.82 2.62
CA ALA A 45 1.58 -17.10 2.05
C ALA A 45 1.65 -17.48 0.56
N PHE A 46 2.35 -16.69 -0.26
CA PHE A 46 2.38 -16.81 -1.72
C PHE A 46 3.59 -17.61 -2.22
N THR A 47 3.72 -18.85 -1.73
CA THR A 47 4.92 -19.68 -1.93
C THR A 47 4.76 -20.79 -2.98
N TRP A 48 3.56 -20.97 -3.54
CA TRP A 48 3.29 -22.03 -4.51
C TRP A 48 3.86 -21.69 -5.92
N PRO A 49 4.03 -22.69 -6.81
CA PRO A 49 4.48 -22.45 -8.17
C PRO A 49 3.59 -21.45 -8.91
N ASN A 50 4.18 -20.39 -9.47
CA ASN A 50 3.49 -19.28 -10.15
C ASN A 50 2.54 -18.46 -9.26
N ALA A 51 2.77 -18.44 -7.94
CA ALA A 51 2.04 -17.54 -7.05
C ALA A 51 2.19 -16.07 -7.47
N PRO A 52 1.13 -15.25 -7.34
CA PRO A 52 1.24 -13.81 -7.55
C PRO A 52 2.18 -13.21 -6.51
N ARG A 53 2.89 -12.13 -6.87
CA ARG A 53 3.62 -11.34 -5.88
C ARG A 53 2.70 -10.29 -5.28
N ALA A 54 2.62 -10.29 -3.95
CA ALA A 54 1.98 -9.21 -3.21
C ALA A 54 2.69 -7.90 -3.53
N THR A 55 1.91 -6.88 -3.86
CA THR A 55 2.37 -5.50 -4.09
C THR A 55 1.40 -4.54 -3.39
N CYS A 56 1.83 -3.30 -3.14
CA CYS A 56 0.96 -2.29 -2.52
C CYS A 56 -0.34 -2.10 -3.32
N PHE A 57 -0.24 -2.11 -4.66
CA PHE A 57 -1.38 -1.96 -5.57
C PHE A 57 -2.41 -3.09 -5.46
N MET A 58 -2.02 -4.28 -4.99
CA MET A 58 -2.92 -5.42 -4.83
C MET A 58 -4.11 -5.10 -3.93
N CYS A 59 -3.88 -4.36 -2.85
CA CYS A 59 -4.93 -3.94 -1.91
C CYS A 59 -5.31 -2.48 -2.13
N HIS A 60 -4.33 -1.58 -2.24
CA HIS A 60 -4.59 -0.14 -2.30
C HIS A 60 -5.16 0.33 -3.62
N ARG A 61 -4.85 -0.35 -4.73
CA ARG A 61 -5.40 -0.04 -6.06
C ARG A 61 -5.23 1.42 -6.49
N GLY A 62 -4.19 2.10 -6.00
CA GLY A 62 -3.95 3.52 -6.28
C GLY A 62 -4.65 4.49 -5.32
N HIS A 63 -5.12 4.01 -4.16
CA HIS A 63 -5.73 4.82 -3.10
C HIS A 63 -4.93 4.71 -1.79
N GLU A 64 -4.89 5.80 -1.01
CA GLU A 64 -4.09 5.85 0.22
C GLU A 64 -4.54 4.80 1.25
N GLU A 65 -5.84 4.54 1.29
CA GLU A 65 -6.46 3.51 2.11
C GLU A 65 -7.12 2.46 1.19
N PRO A 66 -6.96 1.16 1.48
CA PRO A 66 -7.64 0.12 0.73
C PRO A 66 -9.14 0.14 1.02
N GLU A 67 -9.94 -0.09 -0.02
CA GLU A 67 -11.36 -0.38 0.14
C GLU A 67 -11.54 -1.88 0.43
N PHE A 68 -12.08 -2.19 1.62
CA PHE A 68 -12.34 -3.57 2.04
C PHE A 68 -13.83 -3.95 1.93
N GLU A 69 -14.70 -2.96 1.77
CA GLU A 69 -16.13 -3.16 1.56
C GLU A 69 -16.50 -2.79 0.13
N PRO A 70 -17.35 -3.57 -0.54
CA PRO A 70 -17.90 -3.14 -1.82
C PRO A 70 -18.76 -1.89 -1.63
N PRO A 71 -18.87 -1.02 -2.65
CA PRO A 71 -19.83 0.07 -2.60
C PRO A 71 -21.24 -0.49 -2.37
N PRO A 72 -22.13 0.25 -1.68
CA PRO A 72 -23.52 -0.15 -1.57
C PRO A 72 -24.09 -0.39 -2.97
N GLU A 73 -24.91 -1.43 -3.15
CA GLU A 73 -25.60 -1.65 -4.43
C GLU A 73 -26.37 -0.38 -4.79
N GLU A 74 -26.06 0.23 -5.94
CA GLU A 74 -26.88 1.31 -6.49
C GLU A 74 -28.26 0.72 -6.75
N SER A 75 -29.25 1.09 -5.92
CA SER A 75 -30.64 0.81 -6.25
C SER A 75 -31.01 1.71 -7.43
N ASP A 76 -30.92 1.17 -8.65
CA ASP A 76 -31.50 1.78 -9.84
C ASP A 76 -32.99 2.08 -9.55
N HIS A 77 -33.30 3.35 -9.29
CA HIS A 77 -34.64 3.91 -9.17
C HIS A 77 -34.76 5.13 -10.08
#